data_AF-A0A327J0F1-F1
#
_entry.id   AF-A0A327J0F1-F1
#
_cell.length_a   1.000
_cell.length_b   1.000
_cell.length_c   1.000
_cell.angle_alpha   90.00
_cell.angle_beta   90.00
_cell.angle_gamma   90.00
#
_symmetry.space_group_name_H-M   'P 1'
#
loop_
_entity.id
_entity.type
_entity.pdbx_description
1 polymer ?
#
loop_
_entity_poly.entity_id
_entity_poly.type
_entity_poly.pdbx_seq_one_letter_code
_entity_poly.pdbx_strand_id
1 'polypeptide(L)'
;MNIPNLLNINFSGKVEDKKSTARRPYLAPQKPDTFEHTNINKQESKKDSLLTKISNLYNQATPAKLDVFGENLAKDEKLDEKKLQGLMNDMSTSDTLYFTLERAKYDDKNNYLLRGIITEDDEADENIKLLDKDLNVLEQESRRVNVDDEGYPVSKKILTQDFRTNTFCETKFEYTPEGYPIMSKAVKIKRDAQNRLLRKETYEKSDVEGMFNVKYEFPNGKSRQISKAYIDKNGHTIVEKDMRSSDMTRTQYRYEDDPKGNRIVDYKITTADGKVLMNQSQSFEVLGENKFRSSRNDKTYMIEFNKKNNSIDITDEKKKETSQIELTDYIDGNEEKIINVLKKFPGDELINLGNKVSCINEIENKLDGLCVTHMFDSDNGIWTTGFLTVSDDPFIFLHELGHATDSCDKNVKLVRNEDGNLEKKVIGMISDDDNFKKIYSEESKNFLKEFPTNEREHIDYFLNNNIDGAKNQGKKETVAETNAILNTYQSTGLLGIRTQYLQQHFPKTIAYLSEKLVPSK
;
A
#
# COMPACT_ATOMS: atom_id res chain seq x y z
N MET A 1 31.95 34.32 2.61
CA MET A 1 31.40 33.68 3.82
C MET A 1 31.02 32.26 3.41
N ASN A 2 31.79 31.26 3.87
CA ASN A 2 31.82 29.89 3.35
C ASN A 2 30.66 29.05 3.88
N ILE A 3 29.85 28.47 2.99
CA ILE A 3 28.81 27.47 3.32
C ILE A 3 28.91 26.27 2.36
N PRO A 4 29.77 25.29 2.66
CA PRO A 4 29.61 23.92 2.20
C PRO A 4 29.23 23.05 3.40
N ASN A 5 27.92 22.83 3.64
CA ASN A 5 27.41 21.77 4.54
C ASN A 5 25.89 21.50 4.41
N LEU A 6 25.35 21.56 3.19
CA LEU A 6 23.94 21.23 2.91
C LEU A 6 23.75 20.08 1.91
N LEU A 7 24.80 19.29 1.64
CA LEU A 7 24.78 18.26 0.58
C LEU A 7 25.08 16.82 1.04
N ASN A 8 25.20 16.54 2.33
CA ASN A 8 25.35 15.16 2.83
C ASN A 8 24.33 14.89 3.95
N ILE A 9 23.22 14.24 3.64
CA ILE A 9 22.53 13.41 4.64
C ILE A 9 23.30 12.10 4.67
N ASN A 10 24.25 12.01 5.61
CA ASN A 10 25.00 10.79 5.87
C ASN A 10 24.15 9.92 6.83
N PHE A 11 23.71 8.75 6.38
CA PHE A 11 22.97 7.78 7.22
C PHE A 11 23.90 6.98 8.17
N SER A 12 25.20 7.26 8.17
CA SER A 12 26.17 6.62 9.06
C SER A 12 26.25 7.33 10.42
N GLY A 13 25.30 7.08 11.30
CA GLY A 13 25.49 7.31 12.73
C GLY A 13 26.26 6.15 13.33
N LYS A 14 27.57 6.31 13.60
CA LYS A 14 28.28 5.40 14.52
C LYS A 14 27.70 5.61 15.92
N VAL A 15 27.23 4.54 16.55
CA VAL A 15 26.86 4.52 17.96
C VAL A 15 28.15 4.41 18.78
N GLU A 16 28.54 5.49 19.48
CA GLU A 16 29.44 5.38 20.62
C GLU A 16 28.61 5.06 21.86
N ASP A 17 28.87 3.90 22.45
CA ASP A 17 28.33 3.47 23.74
C ASP A 17 28.79 4.41 24.85
N LYS A 18 27.88 5.27 25.34
CA LYS A 18 27.98 5.83 26.69
C LYS A 18 26.65 5.73 27.43
N LYS A 19 26.77 5.16 28.63
CA LYS A 19 25.74 4.88 29.62
C LYS A 19 24.78 6.05 29.85
N SER A 20 23.51 5.65 29.90
CA SER A 20 22.31 6.29 30.48
C SER A 20 21.51 7.32 29.67
N THR A 21 20.23 6.93 29.52
CA THR A 21 18.99 7.71 29.43
C THR A 21 18.66 8.42 28.11
N ALA A 22 17.56 7.94 27.50
CA ALA A 22 16.90 8.33 26.25
C ALA A 22 17.62 7.90 24.95
N ARG A 23 17.16 6.79 24.35
CA ARG A 23 17.42 6.48 22.94
C ARG A 23 16.87 7.65 22.12
N ARG A 24 17.76 8.45 21.52
CA ARG A 24 17.37 9.53 20.60
C ARG A 24 16.88 8.87 19.30
N PRO A 25 15.78 9.33 18.69
CA PRO A 25 15.34 8.81 17.40
C PRO A 25 16.45 8.99 16.36
N TYR A 26 16.70 7.97 15.53
CA TYR A 26 17.73 8.02 14.48
C TYR A 26 17.35 8.97 13.33
N LEU A 27 16.08 9.40 13.27
CA LEU A 27 15.59 10.38 12.32
C LEU A 27 15.96 11.81 12.77
N ALA A 28 16.81 12.47 11.97
CA ALA A 28 17.30 13.81 12.27
C ALA A 28 16.17 14.86 12.44
N PRO A 29 16.35 15.88 13.32
CA PRO A 29 15.45 17.03 13.42
C PRO A 29 15.34 17.81 12.10
N GLN A 30 14.18 18.42 11.87
CA GLN A 30 13.83 19.16 10.65
C GLN A 30 14.77 20.35 10.39
N LYS A 31 15.21 20.50 9.13
CA LYS A 31 15.47 21.82 8.52
C LYS A 31 14.34 22.11 7.53
N PRO A 32 13.92 23.38 7.35
CA PRO A 32 12.99 23.74 6.28
C PRO A 32 13.57 23.30 4.94
N ASP A 33 12.82 22.49 4.20
CA ASP A 33 13.24 21.97 2.91
C ASP A 33 12.89 22.98 1.82
N THR A 34 13.89 23.72 1.34
CA THR A 34 13.71 24.74 0.28
C THR A 34 13.78 24.14 -1.13
N PHE A 35 13.86 22.80 -1.28
CA PHE A 35 14.08 22.18 -2.59
C PHE A 35 12.91 22.33 -3.56
N GLU A 36 11.68 22.34 -3.06
CA GLU A 36 10.49 22.56 -3.90
C GLU A 36 10.18 24.05 -4.10
N HIS A 37 10.85 24.91 -3.33
CA HIS A 37 10.83 26.36 -3.47
C HIS A 37 12.10 26.88 -4.16
N THR A 38 12.54 26.24 -5.25
CA THR A 38 13.43 26.96 -6.17
C THR A 38 12.59 27.92 -6.98
N ASN A 39 12.74 29.22 -6.70
CA ASN A 39 12.43 30.29 -7.64
C ASN A 39 12.86 29.84 -9.04
N ILE A 40 11.92 29.90 -9.99
CA ILE A 40 12.15 29.64 -11.41
C ILE A 40 13.12 30.72 -11.89
N ASN A 41 14.42 30.54 -11.63
CA ASN A 41 15.44 31.28 -12.35
C ASN A 41 15.30 30.85 -13.81
N LYS A 42 15.24 31.85 -14.70
CA LYS A 42 15.26 31.70 -16.17
C LYS A 42 16.49 30.90 -16.59
N GLN A 43 16.39 29.58 -16.51
CA GLN A 43 17.30 28.66 -17.16
C GLN A 43 16.46 27.90 -18.19
N GLU A 44 16.90 27.91 -19.44
CA GLU A 44 16.18 27.29 -20.55
C GLU A 44 15.80 25.84 -20.19
N SER A 45 14.49 25.58 -20.12
CA SER A 45 13.97 24.25 -19.89
C SER A 45 14.36 23.36 -21.06
N LYS A 46 15.15 22.31 -20.82
CA LYS A 46 15.39 21.25 -21.81
C LYS A 46 14.03 20.64 -22.20
N LYS A 47 13.67 20.74 -23.48
CA LYS A 47 12.59 19.96 -24.07
C LYS A 47 13.02 18.49 -24.07
N ASP A 48 12.30 17.64 -23.38
CA ASP A 48 12.50 16.18 -23.39
C ASP A 48 11.87 15.58 -24.65
N SER A 49 12.61 14.75 -25.37
CA SER A 49 12.25 14.16 -26.68
C SER A 49 11.22 13.02 -26.60
N LEU A 50 10.77 12.64 -25.39
CA LEU A 50 9.80 11.56 -25.17
C LEU A 50 8.38 11.85 -25.70
N LEU A 51 8.00 13.11 -25.93
CA LEU A 51 6.73 13.50 -26.56
C LEU A 51 6.59 12.95 -27.99
N THR A 52 7.70 12.68 -28.68
CA THR A 52 7.71 12.12 -30.05
C THR A 52 7.27 10.65 -30.11
N LYS A 53 7.13 9.95 -28.97
CA LYS A 53 6.56 8.60 -28.93
C LYS A 53 5.02 8.59 -28.91
N ILE A 54 4.37 9.73 -28.70
CA ILE A 54 2.92 9.83 -28.45
C ILE A 54 2.09 9.88 -29.75
N SER A 55 2.68 10.34 -30.87
CA SER A 55 1.93 10.52 -32.12
C SER A 55 1.66 9.26 -32.93
N ASN A 56 2.20 8.09 -32.53
CA ASN A 56 2.13 6.85 -33.32
C ASN A 56 1.43 5.68 -32.60
N LEU A 57 0.63 5.95 -31.55
CA LEU A 57 -0.03 4.87 -30.80
C LEU A 57 -1.21 4.22 -31.55
N TYR A 58 -1.72 4.84 -32.62
CA TYR A 58 -2.85 4.32 -33.38
C TYR A 58 -2.58 4.45 -34.89
N ASN A 59 -2.53 3.31 -35.59
CA ASN A 59 -2.59 3.28 -37.05
C ASN A 59 -4.05 3.13 -37.45
N GLN A 60 -4.56 4.05 -38.28
CA GLN A 60 -5.96 4.07 -38.69
C GLN A 60 -6.37 2.80 -39.44
N ALA A 61 -7.45 2.16 -39.01
CA ALA A 61 -8.14 1.10 -39.76
C ALA A 61 -9.67 1.21 -39.57
N THR A 62 -10.41 0.32 -40.25
CA THR A 62 -11.88 0.30 -40.29
C THR A 62 -12.48 0.23 -38.87
N PRO A 63 -13.55 0.98 -38.55
CA PRO A 63 -14.04 1.07 -37.17
C PRO A 63 -14.62 -0.26 -36.67
N ALA A 64 -14.08 -0.75 -35.56
CA ALA A 64 -14.70 -1.82 -34.78
C ALA A 64 -15.99 -1.31 -34.09
N LYS A 65 -16.94 -2.22 -33.81
CA LYS A 65 -18.24 -1.84 -33.22
C LYS A 65 -18.17 -1.74 -31.70
N LEU A 66 -19.05 -0.92 -31.13
CA LEU A 66 -19.32 -0.90 -29.69
C LEU A 66 -20.12 -2.14 -29.31
N ASP A 67 -19.85 -2.71 -28.15
CA ASP A 67 -20.59 -3.86 -27.62
C ASP A 67 -22.01 -3.48 -27.17
N VAL A 68 -22.88 -4.48 -27.00
CA VAL A 68 -24.31 -4.26 -26.69
C VAL A 68 -24.49 -3.53 -25.36
N PHE A 69 -23.65 -3.82 -24.36
CA PHE A 69 -23.71 -3.15 -23.06
C PHE A 69 -23.32 -1.67 -23.18
N GLY A 70 -22.23 -1.36 -23.88
CA GLY A 70 -21.80 0.01 -24.15
C GLY A 70 -22.82 0.79 -24.97
N GLU A 71 -23.46 0.16 -25.97
CA GLU A 71 -24.54 0.77 -26.74
C GLU A 71 -25.74 1.15 -25.85
N ASN A 72 -26.15 0.26 -24.96
CA ASN A 72 -27.25 0.51 -24.04
C ASN A 72 -26.90 1.63 -23.06
N LEU A 73 -25.70 1.59 -22.47
CA LEU A 73 -25.23 2.65 -21.58
C LEU A 73 -25.18 4.01 -22.28
N ALA A 74 -24.66 4.07 -23.51
CA ALA A 74 -24.61 5.32 -24.27
C ALA A 74 -26.00 5.89 -24.56
N LYS A 75 -26.98 5.03 -24.86
CA LYS A 75 -28.39 5.42 -25.08
C LYS A 75 -29.04 5.90 -23.79
N ASP A 76 -28.89 5.15 -22.69
CA ASP A 76 -29.48 5.46 -21.39
C ASP A 76 -28.96 6.80 -20.83
N GLU A 77 -27.67 7.02 -20.96
CA GLU A 77 -26.99 8.25 -20.52
C GLU A 77 -27.08 9.41 -21.52
N LYS A 78 -27.64 9.15 -22.71
CA LYS A 78 -27.80 10.14 -23.81
C LYS A 78 -26.47 10.77 -24.22
N LEU A 79 -25.43 9.95 -24.36
CA LEU A 79 -24.10 10.40 -24.77
C LEU A 79 -24.11 10.86 -26.24
N ASP A 80 -23.21 11.78 -26.59
CA ASP A 80 -23.07 12.26 -27.97
C ASP A 80 -22.51 11.14 -28.86
N GLU A 81 -23.39 10.51 -29.63
CA GLU A 81 -23.07 9.39 -30.53
C GLU A 81 -21.97 9.75 -31.55
N LYS A 82 -21.97 10.99 -32.07
CA LYS A 82 -20.97 11.41 -33.07
C LYS A 82 -19.60 11.56 -32.42
N LYS A 83 -19.56 12.16 -31.22
CA LYS A 83 -18.31 12.30 -30.46
C LYS A 83 -17.77 10.94 -30.03
N LEU A 84 -18.64 10.03 -29.56
CA LEU A 84 -18.26 8.67 -29.21
C LEU A 84 -17.70 7.90 -30.40
N GLN A 85 -18.37 7.95 -31.56
CA GLN A 85 -17.86 7.33 -32.79
C GLN A 85 -16.52 7.93 -33.23
N GLY A 86 -16.34 9.24 -33.09
CA GLY A 86 -15.06 9.91 -33.34
C GLY A 86 -13.94 9.37 -32.43
N LEU A 87 -14.22 9.21 -31.14
CA LEU A 87 -13.27 8.66 -30.18
C LEU A 87 -12.88 7.21 -30.50
N MET A 88 -13.83 6.39 -30.92
CA MET A 88 -13.59 5.01 -31.36
C MET A 88 -12.72 4.97 -32.62
N ASN A 89 -13.02 5.82 -33.62
CA ASN A 89 -12.20 5.92 -34.83
C ASN A 89 -10.76 6.33 -34.50
N ASP A 90 -10.57 7.27 -33.58
CA ASP A 90 -9.25 7.72 -33.13
C ASP A 90 -8.45 6.65 -32.38
N MET A 91 -9.13 5.66 -31.78
CA MET A 91 -8.51 4.54 -31.05
C MET A 91 -8.33 3.28 -31.90
N SER A 92 -9.03 3.19 -33.03
CA SER A 92 -9.08 1.97 -33.84
C SER A 92 -7.74 1.69 -34.50
N THR A 93 -7.32 0.43 -34.42
CA THR A 93 -6.18 -0.12 -35.16
C THR A 93 -6.63 -1.24 -36.09
N SER A 94 -5.74 -1.76 -36.95
CA SER A 94 -6.05 -2.92 -37.80
C SER A 94 -6.49 -4.15 -37.00
N ASP A 95 -6.08 -4.21 -35.74
CA ASP A 95 -6.23 -5.37 -34.88
C ASP A 95 -7.35 -5.15 -33.84
N THR A 96 -8.01 -3.99 -33.84
CA THR A 96 -9.11 -3.72 -32.89
C THR A 96 -10.34 -4.56 -33.24
N LEU A 97 -10.78 -5.39 -32.30
CA LEU A 97 -11.87 -6.34 -32.47
C LEU A 97 -13.24 -5.68 -32.21
N TYR A 98 -13.37 -5.02 -31.06
CA TYR A 98 -14.57 -4.30 -30.63
C TYR A 98 -14.23 -3.26 -29.56
N PHE A 99 -15.21 -2.41 -29.24
CA PHE A 99 -15.13 -1.44 -28.17
C PHE A 99 -16.08 -1.82 -27.03
N THR A 100 -15.70 -1.50 -25.81
CA THR A 100 -16.60 -1.51 -24.64
C THR A 100 -16.65 -0.11 -24.02
N LEU A 101 -17.82 0.23 -23.46
CA LEU A 101 -18.02 1.46 -22.72
C LEU A 101 -18.66 1.13 -21.37
N GLU A 102 -17.96 1.49 -20.30
CA GLU A 102 -18.42 1.27 -18.92
C GLU A 102 -18.31 2.55 -18.08
N ARG A 103 -19.04 2.61 -16.97
CA ARG A 103 -18.83 3.66 -15.96
C ARG A 103 -17.47 3.46 -15.30
N ALA A 104 -16.73 4.55 -15.08
CA ALA A 104 -15.42 4.47 -14.47
C ALA A 104 -15.52 4.01 -13.00
N LYS A 105 -14.77 2.96 -12.63
CA LYS A 105 -14.79 2.33 -11.30
C LYS A 105 -14.70 3.30 -10.11
N TYR A 106 -13.88 4.34 -10.23
CA TYR A 106 -13.59 5.27 -9.14
C TYR A 106 -14.43 6.57 -9.17
N ASP A 107 -15.23 6.79 -10.21
CA ASP A 107 -16.16 7.93 -10.36
C ASP A 107 -17.25 7.56 -11.37
N ASP A 108 -18.12 6.64 -10.95
CA ASP A 108 -19.15 6.03 -11.79
C ASP A 108 -20.24 7.01 -12.23
N LYS A 109 -20.37 8.14 -11.53
CA LYS A 109 -21.37 9.17 -11.81
C LYS A 109 -20.97 10.13 -12.92
N ASN A 110 -19.68 10.45 -13.04
CA ASN A 110 -19.22 11.53 -13.92
C ASN A 110 -18.29 11.08 -15.03
N ASN A 111 -17.73 9.87 -14.94
CA ASN A 111 -16.72 9.43 -15.88
C ASN A 111 -17.05 8.07 -16.49
N TYR A 112 -16.56 7.86 -17.71
CA TYR A 112 -16.67 6.62 -18.46
C TYR A 112 -15.29 6.11 -18.86
N LEU A 113 -15.20 4.80 -19.05
CA LEU A 113 -14.02 4.14 -19.60
C LEU A 113 -14.39 3.55 -20.96
N LEU A 114 -13.78 4.08 -22.02
CA LEU A 114 -13.89 3.53 -23.37
C LEU A 114 -12.66 2.66 -23.63
N ARG A 115 -12.86 1.38 -23.91
CA ARG A 115 -11.79 0.41 -24.19
C ARG A 115 -11.92 -0.09 -25.61
N GLY A 116 -10.82 -0.06 -26.36
CA GLY A 116 -10.68 -0.74 -27.65
C GLY A 116 -9.90 -2.03 -27.43
N ILE A 117 -10.57 -3.17 -27.56
CA ILE A 117 -10.02 -4.50 -27.32
C ILE A 117 -9.30 -4.98 -28.58
N ILE A 118 -8.05 -5.45 -28.43
CA ILE A 118 -7.21 -5.93 -29.54
C ILE A 118 -7.08 -7.46 -29.53
N THR A 119 -7.02 -8.08 -28.35
CA THR A 119 -7.02 -9.54 -28.19
C THR A 119 -8.15 -9.99 -27.26
N GLU A 120 -8.68 -11.20 -27.44
CA GLU A 120 -9.83 -11.74 -26.69
C GLU A 120 -9.44 -12.47 -25.38
N ASP A 121 -8.18 -12.33 -24.93
CA ASP A 121 -7.68 -12.98 -23.72
C ASP A 121 -7.94 -12.16 -22.45
N ASP A 122 -7.97 -12.81 -21.28
CA ASP A 122 -8.17 -12.14 -19.97
C ASP A 122 -7.12 -11.04 -19.68
N GLU A 123 -5.92 -11.18 -20.27
CA GLU A 123 -4.83 -10.19 -20.25
C GLU A 123 -4.69 -9.55 -21.65
N ALA A 124 -5.77 -8.93 -22.12
CA ALA A 124 -5.84 -8.37 -23.46
C ALA A 124 -4.89 -7.19 -23.70
N ASP A 125 -4.38 -7.13 -24.94
CA ASP A 125 -3.93 -5.87 -25.50
C ASP A 125 -5.13 -4.94 -25.63
N GLU A 126 -5.04 -3.77 -25.01
CA GLU A 126 -6.12 -2.80 -25.04
C GLU A 126 -5.62 -1.37 -25.14
N ASN A 127 -6.47 -0.53 -25.69
CA ASN A 127 -6.32 0.92 -25.63
C ASN A 127 -7.49 1.50 -24.88
N ILE A 128 -7.21 2.42 -23.97
CA ILE A 128 -8.20 2.89 -23.00
C ILE A 128 -8.22 4.41 -23.02
N LYS A 129 -9.42 5.00 -22.97
CA LYS A 129 -9.62 6.42 -22.68
C LYS A 129 -10.52 6.57 -21.46
N LEU A 130 -10.05 7.34 -20.48
CA LEU A 130 -10.92 7.86 -19.41
C LEU A 130 -11.58 9.13 -19.93
N LEU A 131 -12.91 9.17 -19.87
CA LEU A 131 -13.73 10.23 -20.41
C LEU A 131 -14.54 10.90 -19.30
N ASP A 132 -14.76 12.20 -19.38
CA ASP A 132 -15.81 12.86 -18.58
C ASP A 132 -17.19 12.63 -19.19
N LYS A 133 -18.23 13.12 -18.50
CA LYS A 133 -19.63 13.03 -18.93
C LYS A 133 -19.94 13.64 -20.30
N ASP A 134 -19.09 14.58 -20.73
CA ASP A 134 -19.21 15.28 -22.01
C ASP A 134 -18.31 14.62 -23.07
N LEU A 135 -17.72 13.46 -22.76
CA LEU A 135 -16.78 12.68 -23.57
C LEU A 135 -15.45 13.40 -23.86
N ASN A 136 -15.02 14.34 -23.02
CA ASN A 136 -13.66 14.88 -23.11
C ASN A 136 -12.66 13.87 -22.56
N VAL A 137 -11.52 13.73 -23.25
CA VAL A 137 -10.47 12.77 -22.85
C VAL A 137 -9.70 13.32 -21.65
N LEU A 138 -9.85 12.66 -20.51
CA LEU A 138 -9.12 12.95 -19.28
C LEU A 138 -7.78 12.21 -19.22
N GLU A 139 -7.73 11.01 -19.82
CA GLU A 139 -6.58 10.12 -19.81
C GLU A 139 -6.59 9.24 -21.04
N GLN A 140 -5.41 8.85 -21.50
CA GLN A 140 -5.23 7.85 -22.55
C GLN A 140 -4.19 6.83 -22.11
N GLU A 141 -4.50 5.56 -22.28
CA GLU A 141 -3.66 4.44 -21.87
C GLU A 141 -3.56 3.38 -22.98
N SER A 142 -2.41 2.72 -23.06
CA SER A 142 -2.16 1.58 -23.93
C SER A 142 -1.53 0.47 -23.09
N ARG A 143 -2.14 -0.72 -23.13
CA ARG A 143 -1.66 -1.93 -22.46
C ARG A 143 -1.22 -2.93 -23.51
N ARG A 144 -0.01 -3.43 -23.35
CA ARG A 144 0.57 -4.43 -24.23
C ARG A 144 1.13 -5.59 -23.41
N VAL A 145 0.72 -6.80 -23.73
CA VAL A 145 1.13 -8.04 -23.07
C VAL A 145 1.97 -8.84 -24.06
N ASN A 146 3.15 -9.28 -23.61
CA ASN A 146 3.94 -10.24 -24.35
C ASN A 146 3.70 -11.62 -23.75
N VAL A 147 3.50 -12.61 -24.61
CA VAL A 147 3.35 -14.02 -24.26
C VAL A 147 4.54 -14.84 -24.74
N ASP A 148 4.75 -16.02 -24.15
CA ASP A 148 5.70 -17.01 -24.66
C ASP A 148 5.10 -17.85 -25.82
N ASP A 149 5.86 -18.85 -26.29
CA ASP A 149 5.46 -19.73 -27.39
C ASP A 149 4.24 -20.62 -27.04
N GLU A 150 3.92 -20.78 -25.75
CA GLU A 150 2.76 -21.53 -25.25
C GLU A 150 1.54 -20.62 -25.01
N GLY A 151 1.70 -19.30 -25.17
CA GLY A 151 0.65 -18.30 -24.99
C GLY A 151 0.52 -17.78 -23.56
N TYR A 152 1.45 -18.11 -22.66
CA TYR A 152 1.43 -17.60 -21.28
C TYR A 152 2.03 -16.19 -21.19
N PRO A 153 1.42 -15.27 -20.43
CA PRO A 153 1.94 -13.92 -20.29
C PRO A 153 3.29 -13.91 -19.56
N VAL A 154 4.30 -13.28 -20.17
CA VAL A 154 5.65 -13.15 -19.60
C VAL A 154 5.99 -11.73 -19.17
N SER A 155 5.39 -10.73 -19.83
CA SER A 155 5.56 -9.32 -19.42
C SER A 155 4.41 -8.47 -19.90
N LYS A 156 4.14 -7.38 -19.18
CA LYS A 156 3.14 -6.39 -19.55
C LYS A 156 3.73 -4.99 -19.47
N LYS A 157 3.37 -4.15 -20.43
CA LYS A 157 3.75 -2.74 -20.48
C LYS A 157 2.51 -1.88 -20.60
N ILE A 158 2.42 -0.89 -19.71
CA ILE A 158 1.35 0.09 -19.69
C ILE A 158 1.96 1.47 -19.93
N LEU A 159 1.41 2.19 -20.91
CA LEU A 159 1.76 3.57 -21.21
C LEU A 159 0.53 4.43 -20.97
N THR A 160 0.65 5.42 -20.08
CA THR A 160 -0.48 6.29 -19.72
C THR A 160 -0.09 7.75 -19.85
N GLN A 161 -0.97 8.53 -20.46
CA GLN A 161 -0.92 9.99 -20.49
C GLN A 161 -2.15 10.52 -19.75
N ASP A 162 -1.92 11.12 -18.59
CA ASP A 162 -2.94 11.85 -17.83
C ASP A 162 -2.93 13.33 -18.26
N PHE A 163 -4.01 13.77 -18.89
CA PHE A 163 -4.14 15.15 -19.35
C PHE A 163 -4.52 16.10 -18.22
N ARG A 164 -5.09 15.60 -17.11
CA ARG A 164 -5.51 16.42 -15.96
C ARG A 164 -4.31 16.95 -15.18
N THR A 165 -3.25 16.15 -15.10
CA THR A 165 -2.02 16.48 -14.35
C THR A 165 -0.80 16.71 -15.23
N ASN A 166 -0.97 16.59 -16.56
CA ASN A 166 0.11 16.60 -17.54
C ASN A 166 1.25 15.62 -17.16
N THR A 167 0.85 14.39 -16.84
CA THR A 167 1.76 13.34 -16.37
C THR A 167 1.78 12.20 -17.38
N PHE A 168 2.98 11.80 -17.77
CA PHE A 168 3.20 10.56 -18.52
C PHE A 168 3.70 9.47 -17.57
N CYS A 169 3.20 8.26 -17.72
CA CYS A 169 3.62 7.08 -16.96
C CYS A 169 3.94 5.94 -17.92
N GLU A 170 5.09 5.29 -17.73
CA GLU A 170 5.41 3.99 -18.31
C GLU A 170 5.61 3.00 -17.17
N THR A 171 4.77 1.98 -17.09
CA THR A 171 4.84 0.92 -16.09
C THR A 171 5.10 -0.42 -16.78
N LYS A 172 6.01 -1.21 -16.22
CA LYS A 172 6.36 -2.55 -16.70
C LYS A 172 6.09 -3.56 -15.60
N PHE A 173 5.60 -4.72 -16.01
CA PHE A 173 5.33 -5.85 -15.17
C PHE A 173 6.02 -7.09 -15.73
N GLU A 174 6.42 -7.95 -14.81
CA GLU A 174 6.88 -9.33 -15.04
C GLU A 174 5.85 -10.26 -14.40
N TYR A 175 5.67 -11.46 -14.93
CA TYR A 175 4.76 -12.45 -14.36
C TYR A 175 5.51 -13.40 -13.44
N THR A 176 4.89 -13.78 -12.32
CA THR A 176 5.37 -14.89 -11.49
C THR A 176 5.16 -16.23 -12.19
N PRO A 177 5.81 -17.31 -11.74
CA PRO A 177 5.52 -18.66 -12.25
C PRO A 177 4.05 -19.05 -12.14
N GLU A 178 3.33 -18.50 -11.17
CA GLU A 178 1.88 -18.72 -10.95
C GLU A 178 1.00 -17.80 -11.82
N GLY A 179 1.59 -16.96 -12.67
CA GLY A 179 0.87 -16.10 -13.62
C GLY A 179 0.39 -14.76 -13.04
N TYR A 180 0.94 -14.30 -11.91
CA TYR A 180 0.56 -13.00 -11.35
C TYR A 180 1.46 -11.86 -11.84
N PRO A 181 0.91 -10.70 -12.26
CA PRO A 181 1.71 -9.56 -12.67
C PRO A 181 2.34 -8.83 -11.46
N ILE A 182 3.66 -8.69 -11.47
CA ILE A 182 4.44 -7.91 -10.52
C ILE A 182 5.07 -6.71 -11.23
N MET A 183 4.85 -5.49 -10.71
CA MET A 183 5.52 -4.31 -11.23
C MET A 183 7.05 -4.46 -11.10
N SER A 184 7.76 -4.38 -12.21
CA SER A 184 9.23 -4.44 -12.23
C SER A 184 9.88 -3.06 -12.31
N LYS A 185 9.25 -2.14 -13.05
CA LYS A 185 9.74 -0.78 -13.23
C LYS A 185 8.60 0.18 -13.53
N ALA A 186 8.72 1.41 -13.05
CA ALA A 186 7.86 2.51 -13.50
C ALA A 186 8.67 3.79 -13.71
N VAL A 187 8.30 4.57 -14.71
CA VAL A 187 8.83 5.92 -14.96
C VAL A 187 7.67 6.88 -15.09
N LYS A 188 7.65 7.92 -14.25
CA LYS A 188 6.66 8.99 -14.33
C LYS A 188 7.32 10.30 -14.67
N ILE A 189 6.70 11.08 -15.54
CA ILE A 189 7.20 12.37 -16.00
C ILE A 189 6.08 13.39 -15.82
N LYS A 190 6.22 14.25 -14.82
CA LYS A 190 5.26 15.32 -14.53
C LYS A 190 5.71 16.62 -15.16
N ARG A 191 4.80 17.30 -15.85
CA ARG A 191 5.06 18.58 -16.53
C ARG A 191 4.13 19.67 -16.03
N ASP A 192 4.50 20.92 -16.27
CA ASP A 192 3.60 22.05 -16.07
C ASP A 192 2.69 22.28 -17.28
N ALA A 193 1.81 23.30 -17.20
CA ALA A 193 0.90 23.66 -18.29
C ALA A 193 1.60 24.14 -19.57
N GLN A 194 2.91 24.45 -19.52
CA GLN A 194 3.72 24.83 -20.68
C GLN A 194 4.59 23.66 -21.20
N ASN A 195 4.32 22.43 -20.76
CA ASN A 195 5.07 21.21 -21.11
C ASN A 195 6.53 21.22 -20.65
N ARG A 196 6.89 22.03 -19.66
CA ARG A 196 8.22 22.00 -19.05
C ARG A 196 8.25 20.91 -18.00
N LEU A 197 9.36 20.17 -17.94
CA LEU A 197 9.59 19.12 -16.93
C LEU A 197 9.53 19.74 -15.53
N LEU A 198 8.74 19.14 -14.63
CA LEU A 198 8.75 19.45 -13.20
C LEU A 198 9.61 18.44 -12.44
N ARG A 199 9.38 17.15 -12.70
CA ARG A 199 10.17 16.05 -12.15
C ARG A 199 10.00 14.79 -12.99
N LYS A 200 11.00 13.94 -12.95
CA LYS A 200 10.91 12.54 -13.35
C LYS A 200 11.04 11.67 -12.10
N GLU A 201 10.16 10.70 -11.97
CA GLU A 201 10.13 9.72 -10.89
C GLU A 201 10.41 8.34 -11.49
N THR A 202 11.23 7.54 -10.81
CA THR A 202 11.62 6.20 -11.29
C THR A 202 11.53 5.21 -10.15
N TYR A 203 10.83 4.10 -10.40
CA TYR A 203 10.70 2.93 -9.52
C TYR A 203 11.48 1.78 -10.12
N GLU A 204 12.30 1.12 -9.31
CA GLU A 204 13.06 -0.07 -9.67
C GLU A 204 13.01 -1.07 -8.51
N LYS A 205 12.94 -2.37 -8.79
CA LYS A 205 13.06 -3.41 -7.77
C LYS A 205 14.36 -3.22 -6.96
N SER A 206 14.28 -3.48 -5.66
CA SER A 206 15.45 -3.44 -4.76
C SER A 206 16.00 -4.85 -4.51
N ASP A 207 17.14 -4.95 -3.81
CA ASP A 207 17.70 -6.23 -3.36
C ASP A 207 16.84 -6.89 -2.27
N VAL A 208 15.91 -6.14 -1.68
CA VAL A 208 14.94 -6.61 -0.68
C VAL A 208 13.61 -6.88 -1.39
N GLU A 209 13.12 -8.11 -1.27
CA GLU A 209 11.84 -8.51 -1.86
C GLU A 209 10.69 -7.61 -1.38
N GLY A 210 9.73 -7.32 -2.25
CA GLY A 210 8.60 -6.44 -1.95
C GLY A 210 8.94 -4.94 -1.86
N MET A 211 10.21 -4.55 -1.91
CA MET A 211 10.64 -3.15 -1.81
C MET A 211 11.10 -2.56 -3.14
N PHE A 212 10.79 -1.28 -3.33
CA PHE A 212 11.21 -0.50 -4.51
C PHE A 212 12.18 0.61 -4.12
N ASN A 213 13.24 0.73 -4.92
CA ASN A 213 14.08 1.91 -4.97
C ASN A 213 13.35 2.98 -5.79
N VAL A 214 13.09 4.13 -5.17
CA VAL A 214 12.38 5.24 -5.82
C VAL A 214 13.18 6.52 -5.72
N LYS A 215 13.34 7.20 -6.86
CA LYS A 215 14.07 8.47 -6.96
C LYS A 215 13.32 9.52 -7.76
N TYR A 216 13.52 10.78 -7.40
CA TYR A 216 13.16 11.96 -8.18
C TYR A 216 14.40 12.53 -8.87
N GLU A 217 14.21 12.94 -10.12
CA GLU A 217 15.18 13.68 -10.94
C GLU A 217 14.52 15.00 -11.36
N PHE A 218 15.16 16.12 -11.02
CA PHE A 218 14.65 17.47 -11.26
C PHE A 218 15.34 18.13 -12.47
N PRO A 219 14.73 19.15 -13.10
CA PRO A 219 15.29 19.81 -14.29
C PRO A 219 16.70 20.41 -14.09
N ASN A 220 17.03 20.78 -12.85
CA ASN A 220 18.34 21.32 -12.48
C ASN A 220 19.44 20.24 -12.34
N GLY A 221 19.14 18.98 -12.67
CA GLY A 221 20.06 17.85 -12.57
C GLY A 221 20.21 17.28 -11.16
N LYS A 222 19.54 17.85 -10.15
CA LYS A 222 19.54 17.27 -8.80
C LYS A 222 18.63 16.04 -8.76
N SER A 223 19.01 15.08 -7.93
CA SER A 223 18.19 13.92 -7.62
C SER A 223 17.90 13.82 -6.12
N ARG A 224 16.80 13.16 -5.78
CA ARG A 224 16.41 12.84 -4.40
C ARG A 224 15.96 11.39 -4.34
N GLN A 225 16.62 10.58 -3.51
CA GLN A 225 16.13 9.24 -3.18
C GLN A 225 14.98 9.37 -2.18
N ILE A 226 13.83 8.77 -2.46
CA ILE A 226 12.65 8.82 -1.56
C ILE A 226 12.32 7.46 -0.96
N SER A 227 12.80 6.37 -1.56
CA SER A 227 12.72 5.02 -1.00
C SER A 227 13.97 4.26 -1.43
N LYS A 228 14.66 3.62 -0.49
CA LYS A 228 15.83 2.80 -0.75
C LYS A 228 15.75 1.54 0.10
N ALA A 229 15.98 0.38 -0.50
CA ALA A 229 16.13 -0.86 0.24
C ALA A 229 17.31 -1.67 -0.30
N TYR A 230 18.05 -2.30 0.60
CA TYR A 230 19.25 -3.08 0.26
C TYR A 230 19.63 -4.01 1.41
N ILE A 231 20.41 -5.04 1.10
CA ILE A 231 21.10 -5.88 2.07
C ILE A 231 22.56 -5.41 2.15
N ASP A 232 23.04 -5.04 3.33
CA ASP A 232 24.41 -4.59 3.50
C ASP A 232 25.42 -5.77 3.49
N LYS A 233 26.71 -5.44 3.48
CA LYS A 233 27.79 -6.45 3.47
C LYS A 233 27.82 -7.40 4.68
N ASN A 234 27.16 -7.03 5.78
CA ASN A 234 27.05 -7.83 6.99
C ASN A 234 25.75 -8.67 7.01
N GLY A 235 24.92 -8.57 5.97
CA GLY A 235 23.63 -9.23 5.87
C GLY A 235 22.49 -8.47 6.53
N HIS A 236 22.67 -7.20 6.92
CA HIS A 236 21.57 -6.40 7.46
C HIS A 236 20.61 -6.00 6.35
N THR A 237 19.32 -6.25 6.56
CA THR A 237 18.25 -5.73 5.70
C THR A 237 17.94 -4.30 6.12
N ILE A 238 18.05 -3.35 5.20
CA ILE A 238 17.82 -1.93 5.46
C ILE A 238 16.78 -1.39 4.49
N VAL A 239 15.74 -0.73 5.01
CA VAL A 239 14.72 -0.01 4.23
C VAL A 239 14.63 1.42 4.76
N GLU A 240 14.80 2.41 3.88
CA GLU A 240 14.76 3.82 4.21
C GLU A 240 13.80 4.56 3.27
N LYS A 241 12.85 5.30 3.82
CA LYS A 241 11.90 6.11 3.04
C LYS A 241 11.83 7.53 3.57
N ASP A 242 11.77 8.47 2.64
CA ASP A 242 11.57 9.90 2.88
C ASP A 242 10.66 10.46 1.76
N MET A 243 9.36 10.30 1.99
CA MET A 243 8.33 10.48 0.98
C MET A 243 7.41 11.65 1.33
N ARG A 244 6.70 12.17 0.33
CA ARG A 244 5.67 13.20 0.50
C ARG A 244 4.40 12.82 -0.24
N SER A 245 3.27 13.03 0.41
CA SER A 245 1.93 13.01 -0.19
C SER A 245 1.69 14.27 -1.01
N SER A 246 0.54 14.30 -1.70
CA SER A 246 0.07 15.42 -2.52
C SER A 246 -0.11 16.73 -1.73
N ASP A 247 -0.46 16.63 -0.45
CA ASP A 247 -0.62 17.75 0.47
C ASP A 247 0.64 18.08 1.28
N MET A 248 1.79 17.55 0.85
CA MET A 248 3.10 17.76 1.45
C MET A 248 3.32 17.16 2.84
N THR A 249 2.38 16.34 3.34
CA THR A 249 2.61 15.51 4.52
C THR A 249 3.76 14.54 4.23
N ARG A 250 4.74 14.52 5.12
CA ARG A 250 5.99 13.80 4.96
C ARG A 250 5.99 12.52 5.78
N THR A 251 6.36 11.41 5.14
CA THR A 251 6.62 10.11 5.75
C THR A 251 8.13 9.87 5.80
N GLN A 252 8.66 9.65 6.99
CA GLN A 252 10.02 9.16 7.20
C GLN A 252 9.94 7.78 7.85
N TYR A 253 10.56 6.78 7.22
CA TYR A 253 10.54 5.40 7.69
C TYR A 253 11.94 4.82 7.61
N ARG A 254 12.36 4.11 8.65
CA ARG A 254 13.56 3.28 8.66
C ARG A 254 13.24 1.94 9.28
N TYR A 255 13.59 0.88 8.57
CA TYR A 255 13.63 -0.48 9.07
C TYR A 255 15.05 -1.00 8.94
N GLU A 256 15.52 -1.65 9.98
CA GLU A 256 16.80 -2.35 10.00
C GLU A 256 16.61 -3.67 10.72
N ASP A 257 17.04 -4.77 10.12
CA ASP A 257 17.01 -6.12 10.70
C ASP A 257 18.35 -6.81 10.45
N ASP A 258 18.92 -7.39 11.50
CA ASP A 258 20.18 -8.12 11.41
C ASP A 258 19.97 -9.63 11.21
N PRO A 259 21.00 -10.38 10.77
CA PRO A 259 20.88 -11.84 10.60
C PRO A 259 20.53 -12.62 11.87
N LYS A 260 20.60 -12.01 13.06
CA LYS A 260 20.18 -12.63 14.32
C LYS A 260 18.71 -12.33 14.64
N GLY A 261 18.06 -11.42 13.91
CA GLY A 261 16.70 -10.97 14.14
C GLY A 261 16.58 -9.74 15.05
N ASN A 262 17.69 -9.05 15.37
CA ASN A 262 17.59 -7.76 16.06
C ASN A 262 17.11 -6.70 15.07
N ARG A 263 16.02 -6.03 15.44
CA ARG A 263 15.33 -5.11 14.53
C ARG A 263 15.08 -3.74 15.16
N ILE A 264 15.13 -2.71 14.32
CA ILE A 264 14.69 -1.35 14.64
C ILE A 264 13.68 -0.90 13.60
N VAL A 265 12.58 -0.28 14.05
CA VAL A 265 11.59 0.36 13.17
C VAL A 265 11.33 1.78 13.67
N ASP A 266 11.79 2.78 12.92
CA ASP A 266 11.50 4.19 13.18
C ASP A 266 10.53 4.71 12.12
N TYR A 267 9.39 5.27 12.55
CA TYR A 267 8.36 5.77 11.67
C TYR A 267 7.83 7.12 12.17
N LYS A 268 8.08 8.16 11.38
CA LYS A 268 7.67 9.54 11.68
C LYS A 268 6.84 10.13 10.55
N ILE A 269 5.73 10.77 10.92
CA ILE A 269 4.86 11.49 10.00
C ILE A 269 4.69 12.93 10.48
N THR A 270 4.93 13.88 9.57
CA THR A 270 4.84 15.31 9.84
C THR A 270 4.04 16.01 8.75
N THR A 271 3.12 16.90 9.12
CA THR A 271 2.43 17.77 8.18
C THR A 271 3.39 18.77 7.51
N ALA A 272 2.92 19.44 6.46
CA ALA A 272 3.68 20.43 5.70
C ALA A 272 4.26 21.57 6.56
N ASP A 273 3.54 21.99 7.60
CA ASP A 273 3.95 23.04 8.56
C ASP A 273 4.90 22.53 9.66
N GLY A 274 5.23 21.24 9.67
CA GLY A 274 6.16 20.63 10.63
C GLY A 274 5.53 20.07 11.90
N LYS A 275 4.19 20.10 12.05
CA LYS A 275 3.53 19.41 13.16
C LYS A 275 3.72 17.90 13.03
N VAL A 276 4.19 17.28 14.12
CA VAL A 276 4.35 15.82 14.22
C VAL A 276 2.98 15.19 14.46
N LEU A 277 2.57 14.30 13.55
CA LEU A 277 1.34 13.49 13.69
C LEU A 277 1.65 12.12 14.28
N MET A 278 2.81 11.55 13.94
CA MET A 278 3.28 10.26 14.46
C MET A 278 4.79 10.32 14.62
N ASN A 279 5.29 9.74 15.71
CA ASN A 279 6.71 9.55 15.95
C ASN A 279 6.90 8.27 16.77
N GLN A 280 6.94 7.16 16.06
CA GLN A 280 7.08 5.83 16.62
C GLN A 280 8.52 5.35 16.47
N SER A 281 9.05 4.77 17.54
CA SER A 281 10.31 4.03 17.51
C SER A 281 10.10 2.67 18.16
N GLN A 282 10.48 1.62 17.45
CA GLN A 282 10.42 0.25 17.93
C GLN A 282 11.81 -0.38 17.93
N SER A 283 12.02 -1.32 18.86
CA SER A 283 13.15 -2.23 18.78
C SER A 283 12.73 -3.65 19.17
N PHE A 284 13.43 -4.62 18.62
CA PHE A 284 13.30 -6.03 18.94
C PHE A 284 14.71 -6.60 19.12
N GLU A 285 14.96 -7.24 20.25
CA GLU A 285 16.26 -7.76 20.65
C GLU A 285 16.14 -9.26 20.93
N VAL A 286 17.00 -10.04 20.28
CA VAL A 286 17.11 -11.48 20.48
C VAL A 286 18.08 -11.75 21.63
N LEU A 287 17.56 -12.13 22.78
CA LEU A 287 18.34 -12.42 23.99
C LEU A 287 18.74 -13.91 24.07
N GLY A 288 18.04 -14.77 23.35
CA GLY A 288 18.30 -16.20 23.22
C GLY A 288 17.25 -16.88 22.33
N GLU A 289 17.34 -18.20 22.17
CA GLU A 289 16.48 -18.99 21.27
C GLU A 289 14.97 -18.84 21.56
N ASN A 290 14.62 -18.63 22.84
CA ASN A 290 13.24 -18.57 23.33
C ASN A 290 13.00 -17.35 24.23
N LYS A 291 13.86 -16.33 24.15
CA LYS A 291 13.79 -15.14 24.98
C LYS A 291 14.13 -13.89 24.17
N PHE A 292 13.22 -12.92 24.22
CA PHE A 292 13.29 -11.72 23.41
C PHE A 292 12.87 -10.51 24.24
N ARG A 293 13.31 -9.34 23.83
CA ARG A 293 12.81 -8.08 24.37
C ARG A 293 12.36 -7.19 23.23
N SER A 294 11.15 -6.66 23.32
CA SER A 294 10.66 -5.65 22.38
C SER A 294 10.37 -4.33 23.09
N SER A 295 10.43 -3.23 22.35
CA SER A 295 10.01 -1.92 22.83
C SER A 295 9.22 -1.18 21.78
N ARG A 296 8.18 -0.46 22.17
CA ARG A 296 7.51 0.55 21.35
C ARG A 296 7.42 1.84 22.16
N ASN A 297 8.13 2.87 21.72
CA ASN A 297 8.28 4.14 22.43
C ASN A 297 8.80 3.94 23.88
N ASP A 298 8.00 4.29 24.89
CA ASP A 298 8.37 4.16 26.31
C ASP A 298 7.94 2.83 26.95
N LYS A 299 7.29 1.94 26.20
CA LYS A 299 6.88 0.61 26.66
C LYS A 299 7.90 -0.44 26.24
N THR A 300 8.19 -1.38 27.15
CA THR A 300 9.13 -2.49 26.91
C THR A 300 8.52 -3.78 27.43
N TYR A 301 8.68 -4.84 26.67
CA TYR A 301 8.12 -6.16 26.93
C TYR A 301 9.22 -7.20 26.93
N MET A 302 9.24 -8.05 27.95
CA MET A 302 10.01 -9.30 27.94
C MET A 302 9.12 -10.41 27.40
N ILE A 303 9.63 -11.20 26.47
CA ILE A 303 8.89 -12.26 25.79
C ILE A 303 9.65 -13.56 26.02
N GLU A 304 9.00 -14.56 26.61
CA GLU A 304 9.58 -15.87 26.89
C GLU A 304 8.69 -16.99 26.32
N PHE A 305 9.26 -17.82 25.45
CA PHE A 305 8.59 -19.00 24.92
C PHE A 305 8.86 -20.18 25.85
N ASN A 306 7.85 -20.59 26.59
CA ASN A 306 7.93 -21.61 27.62
C ASN A 306 7.61 -22.98 27.07
N LYS A 307 8.65 -23.72 26.66
CA LYS A 307 8.54 -25.09 26.14
C LYS A 307 7.89 -26.09 27.12
N LYS A 308 7.93 -25.85 28.43
CA LYS A 308 7.36 -26.78 29.43
C LYS A 308 5.85 -26.68 29.52
N ASN A 309 5.34 -25.45 29.42
CA ASN A 309 3.91 -25.17 29.54
C ASN A 309 3.24 -25.02 28.18
N ASN A 310 4.00 -25.11 27.09
CA ASN A 310 3.59 -24.78 25.73
C ASN A 310 2.88 -23.42 25.66
N SER A 311 3.55 -22.37 26.14
CA SER A 311 2.97 -21.04 26.24
C SER A 311 3.97 -19.93 25.88
N ILE A 312 3.44 -18.74 25.60
CA ILE A 312 4.21 -17.51 25.42
C ILE A 312 3.88 -16.58 26.59
N ASP A 313 4.88 -16.22 27.37
CA ASP A 313 4.77 -15.26 28.47
C ASP A 313 5.25 -13.88 28.00
N ILE A 314 4.41 -12.86 28.13
CA ILE A 314 4.70 -11.47 27.75
C ILE A 314 4.59 -10.58 28.98
N THR A 315 5.72 -10.13 29.52
CA THR A 315 5.77 -9.26 30.69
C THR A 315 5.99 -7.81 30.30
N ASP A 316 5.04 -6.92 30.63
CA ASP A 316 5.25 -5.46 30.60
C ASP A 316 6.28 -5.09 31.68
N GLU A 317 7.49 -4.72 31.27
CA GLU A 317 8.59 -4.49 32.21
C GLU A 317 8.35 -3.28 33.13
N LYS A 318 7.47 -2.35 32.75
CA LYS A 318 7.14 -1.15 33.54
C LYS A 318 6.03 -1.45 34.55
N LYS A 319 4.97 -2.14 34.13
CA LYS A 319 3.83 -2.49 34.99
C LYS A 319 4.07 -3.74 35.83
N LYS A 320 4.99 -4.61 35.42
CA LYS A 320 5.22 -5.95 36.01
C LYS A 320 4.00 -6.87 35.91
N GLU A 321 3.19 -6.68 34.88
CA GLU A 321 2.06 -7.53 34.53
C GLU A 321 2.50 -8.51 33.43
N THR A 322 2.11 -9.78 33.55
CA THR A 322 2.38 -10.82 32.54
C THR A 322 1.09 -11.27 31.90
N SER A 323 1.01 -11.16 30.57
CA SER A 323 0.02 -11.82 29.74
C SER A 323 0.57 -13.16 29.27
N GLN A 324 -0.29 -14.17 29.14
CA GLN A 324 0.10 -15.50 28.70
C GLN A 324 -0.76 -15.93 27.52
N ILE A 325 -0.14 -16.54 26.52
CA ILE A 325 -0.82 -17.20 25.40
C ILE A 325 -0.54 -18.69 25.53
N GLU A 326 -1.57 -19.48 25.81
CA GLU A 326 -1.49 -20.94 25.77
C GLU A 326 -1.50 -21.41 24.31
N LEU A 327 -0.50 -22.20 23.90
CA LEU A 327 -0.36 -22.67 22.52
C LEU A 327 -1.03 -24.02 22.27
N THR A 328 -1.39 -24.74 23.34
CA THR A 328 -2.11 -26.02 23.23
C THR A 328 -3.44 -25.80 22.50
N ASP A 329 -3.65 -26.53 21.40
CA ASP A 329 -4.82 -26.42 20.50
C ASP A 329 -5.03 -25.01 19.88
N TYR A 330 -4.04 -24.12 20.01
CA TYR A 330 -4.11 -22.75 19.47
C TYR A 330 -3.71 -22.68 17.99
N ILE A 331 -2.85 -23.60 17.56
CA ILE A 331 -2.32 -23.68 16.20
C ILE A 331 -2.73 -25.02 15.60
N ASP A 332 -3.49 -24.97 14.50
CA ASP A 332 -3.76 -26.12 13.63
C ASP A 332 -2.78 -26.09 12.44
N GLY A 333 -2.17 -27.24 12.12
CA GLY A 333 -1.12 -27.36 11.10
C GLY A 333 0.31 -27.33 11.68
N ASN A 334 1.26 -26.73 10.96
CA ASN A 334 2.68 -26.75 11.35
C ASN A 334 2.99 -25.76 12.49
N GLU A 335 2.88 -26.24 13.73
CA GLU A 335 3.15 -25.47 14.95
C GLU A 335 4.56 -24.84 14.97
N GLU A 336 5.60 -25.57 14.54
CA GLU A 336 6.98 -25.08 14.56
C GLU A 336 7.17 -23.85 13.65
N LYS A 337 6.59 -23.87 12.44
CA LYS A 337 6.64 -22.72 11.53
C LYS A 337 5.98 -21.49 12.14
N ILE A 338 4.76 -21.65 12.68
CA ILE A 338 4.03 -20.54 13.28
C ILE A 338 4.76 -19.99 14.51
N ILE A 339 5.27 -20.85 15.40
CA ILE A 339 6.08 -20.42 16.54
C ILE A 339 7.31 -19.61 16.06
N ASN A 340 7.97 -20.04 14.98
CA ASN A 340 9.12 -19.32 14.43
C ASN A 340 8.75 -17.92 13.88
N VAL A 341 7.52 -17.72 13.40
CA VAL A 341 7.01 -16.38 13.06
C VAL A 341 6.68 -15.57 14.31
N LEU A 342 5.98 -16.16 15.29
CA LEU A 342 5.62 -15.48 16.53
C LEU A 342 6.84 -15.00 17.31
N LYS A 343 7.97 -15.73 17.24
CA LYS A 343 9.27 -15.30 17.78
C LYS A 343 9.81 -14.00 17.17
N LYS A 344 9.25 -13.54 16.05
CA LYS A 344 9.61 -12.28 15.40
C LYS A 344 8.64 -11.15 15.74
N PHE A 345 7.62 -11.37 16.56
CA PHE A 345 6.60 -10.36 16.85
C PHE A 345 6.93 -9.57 18.11
N PRO A 346 6.70 -8.25 18.12
CA PRO A 346 6.84 -7.47 19.33
C PRO A 346 5.74 -7.85 20.34
N GLY A 347 6.05 -7.72 21.63
CA GLY A 347 5.20 -8.18 22.73
C GLY A 347 3.81 -7.53 22.75
N ASP A 348 3.66 -6.30 22.28
CA ASP A 348 2.35 -5.66 22.18
C ASP A 348 1.46 -6.28 21.09
N GLU A 349 2.03 -6.70 19.96
CA GLU A 349 1.28 -7.46 18.95
C GLU A 349 0.97 -8.89 19.44
N LEU A 350 1.85 -9.51 20.22
CA LEU A 350 1.55 -10.80 20.86
C LEU A 350 0.40 -10.65 21.89
N ILE A 351 0.35 -9.57 22.66
CA ILE A 351 -0.79 -9.28 23.54
C ILE A 351 -2.08 -9.11 22.71
N ASN A 352 -2.02 -8.37 21.59
CA ASN A 352 -3.16 -8.27 20.67
C ASN A 352 -3.61 -9.65 20.17
N LEU A 353 -2.67 -10.52 19.79
CA LEU A 353 -2.95 -11.88 19.34
C LEU A 353 -3.68 -12.67 20.44
N GLY A 354 -3.11 -12.75 21.64
CA GLY A 354 -3.70 -13.50 22.76
C GLY A 354 -5.09 -12.98 23.19
N ASN A 355 -5.33 -11.68 23.06
CA ASN A 355 -6.62 -11.10 23.44
C ASN A 355 -7.72 -11.27 22.39
N LYS A 356 -7.35 -11.41 21.11
CA LYS A 356 -8.29 -11.25 19.99
C LYS A 356 -8.42 -12.46 19.09
N VAL A 357 -7.51 -13.41 19.18
CA VAL A 357 -7.45 -14.58 18.31
C VAL A 357 -7.54 -15.83 19.16
N SER A 358 -8.38 -16.77 18.77
CA SER A 358 -8.57 -18.04 19.46
C SER A 358 -7.97 -19.24 18.72
N CYS A 359 -7.67 -19.09 17.42
CA CYS A 359 -7.13 -20.15 16.60
C CYS A 359 -6.30 -19.59 15.43
N ILE A 360 -5.21 -20.27 15.11
CA ILE A 360 -4.37 -20.04 13.94
C ILE A 360 -4.35 -21.33 13.11
N ASN A 361 -4.74 -21.26 11.85
CA ASN A 361 -4.62 -22.32 10.85
C ASN A 361 -3.42 -22.02 9.95
N GLU A 362 -2.39 -22.87 9.98
CA GLU A 362 -1.24 -22.73 9.10
C GLU A 362 -1.57 -23.15 7.66
N ILE A 363 -1.06 -22.38 6.71
CA ILE A 363 -1.15 -22.66 5.27
C ILE A 363 0.18 -22.40 4.57
N GLU A 364 0.43 -23.11 3.47
CA GLU A 364 1.66 -22.91 2.69
C GLU A 364 1.60 -21.67 1.80
N ASN A 365 0.47 -21.43 1.12
CA ASN A 365 0.34 -20.31 0.20
C ASN A 365 0.05 -19.01 0.95
N LYS A 366 1.05 -18.15 1.09
CA LYS A 366 0.92 -16.86 1.78
C LYS A 366 -0.14 -15.91 1.20
N LEU A 367 -0.57 -16.10 -0.04
CA LEU A 367 -1.61 -15.25 -0.66
C LEU A 367 -3.03 -15.63 -0.24
N ASP A 368 -3.22 -16.82 0.35
CA ASP A 368 -4.52 -17.28 0.85
C ASP A 368 -4.76 -16.87 2.32
N GLY A 369 -3.98 -15.88 2.80
CA GLY A 369 -4.13 -15.31 4.13
C GLY A 369 -5.55 -14.75 4.36
N LEU A 370 -6.12 -15.04 5.53
CA LEU A 370 -7.47 -14.62 5.87
C LEU A 370 -7.67 -14.52 7.39
N CYS A 371 -8.42 -13.51 7.82
CA CYS A 371 -9.00 -13.43 9.17
C CYS A 371 -10.52 -13.56 9.12
N VAL A 372 -11.06 -14.55 9.83
CA VAL A 372 -12.51 -14.70 10.04
C VAL A 372 -12.88 -14.27 11.46
N THR A 373 -13.85 -13.37 11.58
CA THR A 373 -14.40 -12.98 12.88
C THR A 373 -15.55 -13.91 13.25
N HIS A 374 -15.37 -14.70 14.31
CA HIS A 374 -16.41 -15.54 14.89
C HIS A 374 -17.16 -14.80 15.99
N MET A 375 -18.47 -15.05 16.08
CA MET A 375 -19.34 -14.51 17.13
C MET A 375 -19.91 -15.65 17.96
N PHE A 376 -19.77 -15.55 19.27
CA PHE A 376 -20.25 -16.56 20.20
C PHE A 376 -21.27 -15.95 21.16
N ASP A 377 -22.42 -16.62 21.30
CA ASP A 377 -23.41 -16.25 22.29
C ASP A 377 -22.95 -16.75 23.66
N SER A 378 -22.99 -15.86 24.66
CA SER A 378 -22.69 -16.18 26.05
C SER A 378 -23.74 -15.56 26.96
N ASP A 379 -23.80 -16.02 28.22
CA ASP A 379 -24.74 -15.50 29.22
C ASP A 379 -24.54 -13.99 29.49
N ASN A 380 -23.35 -13.45 29.21
CA ASN A 380 -23.00 -12.04 29.40
C ASN A 380 -23.07 -11.20 28.11
N GLY A 381 -23.64 -11.76 27.02
CA GLY A 381 -23.76 -11.11 25.72
C GLY A 381 -23.01 -11.85 24.61
N ILE A 382 -22.87 -11.19 23.47
CA ILE A 382 -22.20 -11.77 22.29
C ILE A 382 -20.78 -11.25 22.26
N TRP A 383 -19.81 -12.15 22.23
CA TRP A 383 -18.39 -11.80 22.11
C TRP A 383 -17.83 -12.22 20.75
N THR A 384 -16.73 -11.58 20.35
CA THR A 384 -16.09 -11.74 19.04
C THR A 384 -14.63 -12.17 19.19
N THR A 385 -14.17 -13.09 18.35
CA THR A 385 -12.77 -13.52 18.27
C THR A 385 -12.37 -13.85 16.84
N GLY A 386 -11.09 -13.72 16.56
CA GLY A 386 -10.46 -13.95 15.27
C GLY A 386 -9.99 -15.39 15.13
N PHE A 387 -10.18 -15.93 13.93
CA PHE A 387 -9.58 -17.16 13.45
C PHE A 387 -8.69 -16.76 12.29
N LEU A 388 -7.38 -16.94 12.45
CA LEU A 388 -6.40 -16.55 11.45
C LEU A 388 -6.03 -17.75 10.59
N THR A 389 -6.02 -17.59 9.29
CA THR A 389 -5.44 -18.53 8.32
C THR A 389 -4.23 -17.83 7.72
N VAL A 390 -3.03 -18.31 8.01
CA VAL A 390 -1.78 -17.57 7.76
C VAL A 390 -0.61 -18.50 7.45
N SER A 391 0.36 -17.98 6.71
CA SER A 391 1.61 -18.67 6.38
C SER A 391 2.76 -18.22 7.30
N ASP A 392 3.99 -18.61 6.96
CA ASP A 392 5.20 -18.20 7.68
C ASP A 392 5.71 -16.79 7.31
N ASP A 393 4.96 -16.01 6.53
CA ASP A 393 5.27 -14.62 6.19
C ASP A 393 4.83 -13.64 7.30
N PRO A 394 5.76 -12.94 7.98
CA PRO A 394 5.42 -12.04 9.09
C PRO A 394 4.54 -10.86 8.67
N PHE A 395 4.65 -10.37 7.44
CA PHE A 395 3.85 -9.24 6.98
C PHE A 395 2.39 -9.66 6.81
N ILE A 396 2.14 -10.79 6.13
CA ILE A 396 0.78 -11.33 5.95
C ILE A 396 0.16 -11.67 7.30
N PHE A 397 0.90 -12.31 8.20
CA PHE A 397 0.37 -12.65 9.51
C PHE A 397 -0.05 -11.37 10.28
N LEU A 398 0.81 -10.34 10.31
CA LEU A 398 0.47 -9.07 10.96
C LEU A 398 -0.69 -8.33 10.27
N HIS A 399 -0.86 -8.51 8.96
CA HIS A 399 -2.01 -8.01 8.22
C HIS A 399 -3.30 -8.66 8.74
N GLU A 400 -3.37 -9.98 8.79
CA GLU A 400 -4.54 -10.71 9.30
C GLU A 400 -4.83 -10.43 10.78
N LEU A 401 -3.78 -10.29 11.61
CA LEU A 401 -3.94 -9.83 12.99
C LEU A 401 -4.50 -8.40 13.08
N GLY A 402 -4.22 -7.57 12.07
CA GLY A 402 -4.80 -6.24 11.93
C GLY A 402 -6.32 -6.28 11.72
N HIS A 403 -6.83 -7.24 10.94
CA HIS A 403 -8.28 -7.48 10.84
C HIS A 403 -8.88 -7.93 12.17
N ALA A 404 -8.26 -8.87 12.87
CA ALA A 404 -8.71 -9.27 14.20
C ALA A 404 -8.71 -8.07 15.18
N THR A 405 -7.70 -7.19 15.08
CA THR A 405 -7.62 -5.96 15.87
C THR A 405 -8.73 -4.96 15.56
N ASP A 406 -9.18 -4.91 14.31
CA ASP A 406 -10.29 -4.08 13.88
C ASP A 406 -11.64 -4.58 14.43
N SER A 407 -11.89 -5.90 14.34
CA SER A 407 -13.23 -6.47 14.51
C SER A 407 -13.48 -7.27 15.80
N CYS A 408 -12.44 -7.77 16.46
CA CYS A 408 -12.58 -8.67 17.61
C CYS A 408 -12.47 -7.92 18.95
N ASP A 409 -12.98 -8.55 20.02
CA ASP A 409 -13.19 -7.90 21.32
C ASP A 409 -14.04 -6.62 21.22
N LYS A 410 -15.01 -6.65 20.29
CA LYS A 410 -15.95 -5.57 20.02
C LYS A 410 -17.37 -5.97 20.42
N ASN A 411 -18.17 -4.97 20.75
CA ASN A 411 -19.59 -5.16 21.01
C ASN A 411 -20.33 -5.60 19.74
N VAL A 412 -21.35 -6.42 19.90
CA VAL A 412 -22.25 -6.84 18.82
C VAL A 412 -23.64 -6.27 19.07
N LYS A 413 -24.28 -5.75 18.02
CA LYS A 413 -25.68 -5.31 18.05
C LYS A 413 -26.50 -6.11 17.04
N LEU A 414 -27.77 -6.34 17.38
CA LEU A 414 -28.76 -6.79 16.41
C LEU A 414 -29.24 -5.57 15.61
N VAL A 415 -29.06 -5.62 14.30
CA VAL A 415 -29.54 -4.58 13.36
C VAL A 415 -30.50 -5.22 12.37
N ARG A 416 -31.44 -4.45 11.82
CA ARG A 416 -32.27 -4.93 10.71
C ARG A 416 -31.52 -4.73 9.41
N ASN A 417 -31.40 -5.78 8.62
CA ASN A 417 -30.85 -5.72 7.26
C ASN A 417 -31.87 -5.08 6.28
N GLU A 418 -31.48 -4.93 5.01
CA GLU A 418 -32.32 -4.31 3.96
C GLU A 418 -33.64 -5.09 3.74
N ASP A 419 -33.67 -6.40 4.04
CA ASP A 419 -34.85 -7.27 3.97
C ASP A 419 -35.70 -7.25 5.25
N GLY A 420 -35.32 -6.47 6.27
CA GLY A 420 -36.01 -6.37 7.56
C GLY A 420 -35.69 -7.48 8.57
N ASN A 421 -34.81 -8.43 8.25
CA ASN A 421 -34.36 -9.50 9.13
C ASN A 421 -33.33 -8.98 10.15
N LEU A 422 -33.32 -9.55 11.35
CA LEU A 422 -32.30 -9.20 12.36
C LEU A 422 -30.99 -9.93 12.06
N GLU A 423 -29.91 -9.17 11.93
CA GLU A 423 -28.54 -9.66 11.78
C GLU A 423 -27.64 -9.18 12.92
N LYS A 424 -26.66 -9.99 13.30
CA LYS A 424 -25.62 -9.61 14.25
C LYS A 424 -24.58 -8.77 13.53
N LYS A 425 -24.31 -7.57 14.05
CA LYS A 425 -23.31 -6.65 13.50
C LYS A 425 -22.31 -6.23 14.57
N VAL A 426 -21.03 -6.38 14.26
CA VAL A 426 -19.93 -5.84 15.07
C VAL A 426 -20.01 -4.31 15.04
N ILE A 427 -19.89 -3.68 16.20
CA ILE A 427 -19.87 -2.22 16.34
C ILE A 427 -18.60 -1.75 17.07
N GLY A 428 -18.15 -0.55 16.74
CA GLY A 428 -16.90 -0.01 17.32
C GLY A 428 -15.63 -0.57 16.67
N MET A 429 -15.75 -1.05 15.43
CA MET A 429 -14.60 -1.35 14.59
C MET A 429 -13.78 -0.08 14.35
N ILE A 430 -12.45 -0.23 14.25
CA ILE A 430 -11.56 0.88 13.91
C ILE A 430 -11.90 1.41 12.51
N SER A 431 -12.21 0.52 11.57
CA SER A 431 -12.64 0.85 10.21
C SER A 431 -13.93 1.67 10.17
N ASP A 432 -14.72 1.62 11.26
CA ASP A 432 -15.98 2.32 11.41
C ASP A 432 -15.87 3.70 12.10
N ASP A 433 -14.70 4.04 12.65
CA ASP A 433 -14.45 5.31 13.32
C ASP A 433 -14.61 6.51 12.37
N ASP A 434 -15.39 7.51 12.78
CA ASP A 434 -15.76 8.65 11.93
C ASP A 434 -14.56 9.54 11.57
N ASN A 435 -13.59 9.70 12.49
CA ASN A 435 -12.39 10.49 12.23
C ASN A 435 -11.49 9.76 11.24
N PHE A 436 -11.31 8.44 11.41
CA PHE A 436 -10.61 7.62 10.42
C PHE A 436 -11.26 7.72 9.05
N LYS A 437 -12.58 7.51 8.95
CA LYS A 437 -13.33 7.60 7.69
C LYS A 437 -13.14 8.96 7.02
N LYS A 438 -13.15 10.05 7.78
CA LYS A 438 -12.94 11.40 7.26
C LYS A 438 -11.54 11.57 6.69
N ILE A 439 -10.50 11.26 7.48
CA ILE A 439 -9.10 11.39 7.07
C ILE A 439 -8.83 10.54 5.82
N TYR A 440 -9.24 9.27 5.86
CA TYR A 440 -9.09 8.34 4.74
C TYR A 440 -9.77 8.83 3.47
N SER A 441 -10.99 9.35 3.58
CA SER A 441 -11.75 9.85 2.43
C SER A 441 -11.10 11.11 1.82
N GLU A 442 -10.49 11.97 2.63
CA GLU A 442 -9.76 13.14 2.14
C GLU A 442 -8.49 12.72 1.38
N GLU A 443 -7.68 11.82 1.93
CA GLU A 443 -6.47 11.30 1.27
C GLU A 443 -6.80 10.51 0.00
N SER A 444 -7.84 9.67 0.04
CA SER A 444 -8.34 8.93 -1.13
C SER A 444 -8.79 9.86 -2.27
N LYS A 445 -9.55 10.93 -1.96
CA LYS A 445 -9.96 11.92 -2.97
C LYS A 445 -8.75 12.65 -3.57
N ASN A 446 -7.77 13.01 -2.75
CA ASN A 446 -6.55 13.65 -3.23
C ASN A 446 -5.76 12.71 -4.14
N PHE A 447 -5.68 11.43 -3.79
CA PHE A 447 -5.04 10.40 -4.60
C PHE A 447 -5.74 10.24 -5.96
N LEU A 448 -7.06 10.05 -5.98
CA LEU A 448 -7.85 9.89 -7.22
C LEU A 448 -7.74 11.09 -8.16
N LYS A 449 -7.53 12.30 -7.61
CA LYS A 449 -7.34 13.53 -8.39
C LYS A 449 -5.95 13.61 -9.02
N GLU A 450 -4.92 13.07 -8.38
CA GLU A 450 -3.53 13.19 -8.84
C GLU A 450 -3.11 12.07 -9.79
N PHE A 451 -3.62 10.85 -9.60
CA PHE A 451 -3.04 9.66 -10.23
C PHE A 451 -3.88 9.10 -11.38
N PRO A 452 -3.24 8.62 -12.47
CA PRO A 452 -3.91 7.93 -13.56
C PRO A 452 -4.49 6.57 -13.16
N THR A 453 -5.29 5.99 -14.05
CA THR A 453 -6.01 4.73 -13.82
C THR A 453 -5.08 3.57 -13.47
N ASN A 454 -4.00 3.35 -14.23
CA ASN A 454 -3.03 2.29 -13.92
C ASN A 454 -2.41 2.41 -12.52
N GLU A 455 -2.17 3.62 -12.04
CA GLU A 455 -1.62 3.87 -10.71
C GLU A 455 -2.66 3.69 -9.60
N ARG A 456 -3.94 3.94 -9.90
CA ARG A 456 -5.04 3.62 -8.98
C ARG A 456 -5.22 2.12 -8.81
N GLU A 457 -5.06 1.35 -9.88
CA GLU A 457 -5.14 -0.11 -9.84
C GLU A 457 -4.10 -0.73 -8.88
N HIS A 458 -2.92 -0.11 -8.71
CA HIS A 458 -1.93 -0.55 -7.73
C HIS A 458 -2.44 -0.57 -6.28
N ILE A 459 -3.41 0.27 -5.94
CA ILE A 459 -4.00 0.36 -4.60
C ILE A 459 -5.51 0.16 -4.61
N ASP A 460 -6.04 -0.52 -5.63
CA ASP A 460 -7.47 -0.80 -5.73
C ASP A 460 -7.99 -1.52 -4.49
N TYR A 461 -7.16 -2.39 -3.92
CA TYR A 461 -7.38 -3.07 -2.65
C TYR A 461 -7.82 -2.14 -1.51
N PHE A 462 -7.31 -0.91 -1.47
CA PHE A 462 -7.72 0.10 -0.48
C PHE A 462 -8.85 0.99 -0.99
N LEU A 463 -8.88 1.31 -2.29
CA LEU A 463 -9.82 2.27 -2.85
C LEU A 463 -11.24 1.70 -3.06
N ASN A 464 -11.34 0.40 -3.35
CA ASN A 464 -12.59 -0.22 -3.72
C ASN A 464 -13.53 -0.37 -2.50
N ASN A 465 -14.68 0.29 -2.57
CA ASN A 465 -15.72 0.24 -1.53
C ASN A 465 -17.02 -0.41 -2.00
N ASN A 466 -17.09 -0.83 -3.28
CA ASN A 466 -18.29 -1.30 -3.96
C ASN A 466 -18.08 -2.72 -4.51
N ILE A 467 -17.84 -3.68 -3.62
CA ILE A 467 -18.01 -5.10 -3.93
C ILE A 467 -19.35 -5.51 -3.32
N ASP A 468 -20.23 -6.12 -4.12
CA ASP A 468 -21.51 -6.66 -3.65
C ASP A 468 -21.26 -7.59 -2.45
N GLY A 469 -21.84 -7.24 -1.29
CA GLY A 469 -21.64 -7.96 -0.02
C GLY A 469 -20.46 -7.47 0.87
N ALA A 470 -19.58 -6.58 0.39
CA ALA A 470 -18.39 -6.12 1.15
C ALA A 470 -18.24 -4.59 1.20
N LYS A 471 -19.32 -3.86 1.54
CA LYS A 471 -19.29 -2.41 1.82
C LYS A 471 -18.21 -2.10 2.87
N ASN A 472 -17.30 -1.16 2.57
CA ASN A 472 -16.14 -0.73 3.38
C ASN A 472 -14.92 -1.68 3.41
N GLN A 473 -14.79 -2.63 2.48
CA GLN A 473 -13.62 -3.52 2.46
C GLN A 473 -12.28 -2.76 2.46
N GLY A 474 -12.08 -1.82 1.53
CA GLY A 474 -10.81 -1.11 1.42
C GLY A 474 -10.37 -0.34 2.68
N LYS A 475 -11.31 0.06 3.54
CA LYS A 475 -11.01 0.63 4.86
C LYS A 475 -10.47 -0.40 5.84
N LYS A 476 -11.08 -1.59 5.90
CA LYS A 476 -10.59 -2.70 6.73
C LYS A 476 -9.20 -3.14 6.28
N GLU A 477 -9.00 -3.21 4.97
CA GLU A 477 -7.69 -3.50 4.38
C GLU A 477 -6.64 -2.45 4.73
N THR A 478 -7.04 -1.18 4.75
CA THR A 478 -6.15 -0.09 5.17
C THR A 478 -5.76 -0.23 6.65
N VAL A 479 -6.69 -0.66 7.52
CA VAL A 479 -6.40 -0.94 8.94
C VAL A 479 -5.40 -2.09 9.06
N ALA A 480 -5.65 -3.20 8.37
CA ALA A 480 -4.83 -4.40 8.38
C ALA A 480 -3.40 -4.17 7.84
N GLU A 481 -3.28 -3.56 6.66
CA GLU A 481 -1.97 -3.24 6.08
C GLU A 481 -1.21 -2.24 6.96
N THR A 482 -1.93 -1.29 7.60
CA THR A 482 -1.31 -0.36 8.55
C THR A 482 -0.73 -1.10 9.76
N ASN A 483 -1.40 -2.13 10.27
CA ASN A 483 -0.87 -2.97 11.35
C ASN A 483 0.44 -3.64 10.93
N ALA A 484 0.52 -4.19 9.72
CA ALA A 484 1.72 -4.83 9.21
C ALA A 484 2.90 -3.83 9.06
N ILE A 485 2.71 -2.69 8.38
CA ILE A 485 3.79 -1.73 8.10
C ILE A 485 4.35 -1.03 9.34
N LEU A 486 3.58 -0.94 10.42
CA LEU A 486 4.06 -0.37 11.68
C LEU A 486 5.08 -1.28 12.37
N ASN A 487 5.07 -2.57 12.05
CA ASN A 487 5.82 -3.62 12.74
C ASN A 487 6.88 -4.28 11.85
N THR A 488 6.67 -4.32 10.54
CA THR A 488 7.62 -4.90 9.57
C THR A 488 7.57 -4.19 8.21
N TYR A 489 8.44 -4.58 7.28
CA TYR A 489 8.36 -4.16 5.87
C TYR A 489 7.59 -5.20 5.04
N GLN A 490 7.04 -4.78 3.91
CA GLN A 490 6.40 -5.68 2.94
C GLN A 490 7.45 -6.58 2.26
N SER A 491 7.38 -7.88 2.53
CA SER A 491 8.30 -8.91 2.06
C SER A 491 7.89 -9.57 0.74
N THR A 492 6.68 -9.30 0.23
CA THR A 492 6.15 -9.96 -0.96
C THR A 492 6.16 -9.05 -2.18
N GLY A 493 6.79 -9.50 -3.27
CA GLY A 493 6.86 -8.77 -4.55
C GLY A 493 5.51 -8.32 -5.11
N LEU A 494 4.49 -9.20 -5.03
CA LEU A 494 3.13 -8.94 -5.50
C LEU A 494 2.46 -7.75 -4.82
N LEU A 495 2.77 -7.54 -3.54
CA LEU A 495 2.11 -6.55 -2.71
C LEU A 495 2.94 -5.27 -2.56
N GLY A 496 4.21 -5.29 -2.98
CA GLY A 496 5.18 -4.22 -2.73
C GLY A 496 4.72 -2.82 -3.13
N ILE A 497 4.12 -2.68 -4.31
CA ILE A 497 3.73 -1.37 -4.82
C ILE A 497 2.54 -0.77 -4.07
N ARG A 498 1.58 -1.61 -3.63
CA ARG A 498 0.41 -1.15 -2.89
C ARG A 498 0.83 -0.55 -1.54
N THR A 499 1.74 -1.23 -0.84
CA THR A 499 2.26 -0.79 0.45
C THR A 499 3.08 0.50 0.31
N GLN A 500 3.90 0.60 -0.74
CA GLN A 500 4.67 1.81 -1.05
C GLN A 500 3.74 3.02 -1.22
N TYR A 501 2.65 2.86 -1.97
CA TYR A 501 1.68 3.93 -2.22
C TYR A 501 0.89 4.29 -0.96
N LEU A 502 0.50 3.30 -0.15
CA LEU A 502 -0.18 3.55 1.11
C LEU A 502 0.69 4.43 2.04
N GLN A 503 1.97 4.07 2.24
CA GLN A 503 2.89 4.84 3.08
C GLN A 503 3.17 6.26 2.56
N GLN A 504 3.10 6.47 1.25
CA GLN A 504 3.37 7.75 0.62
C GLN A 504 2.15 8.67 0.58
N HIS A 505 0.96 8.12 0.29
CA HIS A 505 -0.22 8.90 -0.05
C HIS A 505 -1.33 8.90 1.01
N PHE A 506 -1.24 8.01 2.02
CA PHE A 506 -2.16 7.95 3.16
C PHE A 506 -1.47 8.15 4.53
N PRO A 507 -0.51 9.10 4.65
CA PRO A 507 0.25 9.26 5.89
C PRO A 507 -0.59 9.69 7.09
N LYS A 508 -1.63 10.53 6.91
CA LYS A 508 -2.47 10.96 8.03
C LYS A 508 -3.35 9.82 8.52
N THR A 509 -3.85 8.99 7.61
CA THR A 509 -4.52 7.74 7.96
C THR A 509 -3.63 6.83 8.79
N ILE A 510 -2.39 6.58 8.35
CA ILE A 510 -1.44 5.75 9.09
C ILE A 510 -1.16 6.32 10.49
N ALA A 511 -0.94 7.63 10.59
CA ALA A 511 -0.72 8.30 11.86
C ALA A 511 -1.91 8.10 12.82
N TYR A 512 -3.14 8.27 12.34
CA TYR A 512 -4.34 8.07 13.15
C TYR A 512 -4.49 6.61 13.61
N LEU A 513 -4.30 5.66 12.70
CA LEU A 513 -4.43 4.23 12.99
C LEU A 513 -3.36 3.72 13.95
N SER A 514 -2.15 4.29 13.93
CA SER A 514 -1.07 3.91 14.85
C SER A 514 -1.45 4.03 16.33
N GLU A 515 -2.33 4.98 16.68
CA GLU A 515 -2.83 5.17 18.04
C GLU A 515 -3.92 4.14 18.42
N LYS A 516 -4.62 3.59 17.42
CA LYS A 516 -5.77 2.69 17.59
C LYS A 516 -5.39 1.21 17.58
N LEU A 517 -4.30 0.87 16.89
CA LEU A 517 -3.84 -0.51 16.70
C LEU A 517 -3.04 -1.06 17.89
N VAL A 518 -2.47 -0.18 18.72
CA VAL A 518 -1.76 -0.58 19.94
C VAL A 518 -2.76 -1.06 21.00
N PRO A 519 -2.48 -2.14 21.76
CA PRO A 519 -3.34 -2.58 22.85
C PRO A 519 -3.71 -1.43 23.80
N SER A 520 -5.00 -1.12 23.89
CA SER A 520 -5.51 -0.12 24.83
C SER A 520 -5.92 -0.80 26.14
N LYS A 521 -5.05 -0.62 27.14
CA LYS A 521 -5.19 -0.93 28.58
C LYS A 521 -5.88 -2.23 28.98
#